data_AF-A0A524HN53-F1
#
_entry.id   AF-A0A524HN53-F1
#
_cell.length_a   1.000
_cell.length_b   1.000
_cell.length_c   1.000
_cell.angle_alpha   90.00
_cell.angle_beta   90.00
_cell.angle_gamma   90.00
#
_symmetry.space_group_name_H-M   'P 1'
#
loop_
_entity.id
_entity.type
_entity.pdbx_description
1 polymer ?
#
loop_
_entity_poly.entity_id
_entity_poly.type
_entity_poly.pdbx_seq_one_letter_code
_entity_poly.pdbx_strand_id
1 'polypeptide(L)'
;MTLSLTLRTAPTVPLEAETLSPAKLAGLKPAEALKLAVVYGNQRAELGDFFTAAPSPDDSMHLTGDLGRIKFVGAAMADGRLVIHGDVGMHLGATMSGGRILVEGNAGDWVGPEMTGGRIIVKGNAGHLAGSAVRGSTSGMQGGEIFILGKAGNEIGSGMRRGLLAVAGD
;
A
#
# COMPACT_ATOMS: atom_id res chain seq x y z
N MET A 1 14.40 12.13 7.72
CA MET A 1 15.00 10.86 7.25
C MET A 1 13.90 9.84 7.12
N THR A 2 13.76 9.26 5.94
CA THR A 2 12.85 8.14 5.63
C THR A 2 13.59 6.81 5.79
N LEU A 3 12.85 5.70 5.74
CA LEU A 3 13.38 4.36 5.97
C LEU A 3 13.22 3.49 4.73
N SER A 4 14.19 2.60 4.52
CA SER A 4 14.09 1.45 3.63
C SER A 4 13.87 0.20 4.45
N LEU A 5 12.82 -0.57 4.17
CA LEU A 5 12.57 -1.86 4.80
C LEU A 5 12.66 -2.98 3.77
N THR A 6 13.38 -4.04 4.12
CA THR A 6 13.52 -5.23 3.27
C THR A 6 12.87 -6.42 3.96
N LEU A 7 11.94 -7.06 3.28
CA LEU A 7 11.30 -8.28 3.75
C LEU A 7 12.33 -9.42 3.74
N ARG A 8 12.47 -10.15 4.86
CA ARG A 8 13.41 -11.27 4.96
C ARG A 8 12.86 -12.53 4.31
N THR A 9 11.69 -12.96 4.78
CA THR A 9 11.01 -14.16 4.31
C THR A 9 9.54 -13.84 4.17
N ALA A 10 8.94 -14.23 3.03
CA ALA A 10 7.52 -14.03 2.82
C ALA A 10 6.70 -14.77 3.90
N PRO A 11 5.76 -14.07 4.56
CA PRO A 11 4.98 -14.68 5.62
C PRO A 11 4.02 -15.72 5.05
N THR A 12 3.87 -16.87 5.72
CA THR A 12 2.98 -17.95 5.24
C THR A 12 1.50 -17.62 5.47
N VAL A 13 1.19 -16.84 6.52
CA VAL A 13 -0.13 -16.24 6.76
C VAL A 13 -0.07 -14.75 6.39
N PRO A 14 -1.14 -14.13 5.86
CA PRO A 14 -1.11 -12.70 5.54
C PRO A 14 -0.78 -11.83 6.75
N LEU A 15 0.00 -10.79 6.50
CA LEU A 15 0.35 -9.76 7.47
C LEU A 15 -0.48 -8.51 7.22
N GLU A 16 -1.09 -7.94 8.25
CA GLU A 16 -1.76 -6.64 8.17
C GLU A 16 -0.83 -5.59 8.78
N ALA A 17 -0.31 -4.73 7.91
CA ALA A 17 0.79 -3.84 8.22
C ALA A 17 0.45 -2.40 7.82
N GLU A 18 -0.64 -1.87 8.40
CA GLU A 18 -1.01 -0.45 8.24
C GLU A 18 0.10 0.50 8.73
N THR A 19 1.04 -0.01 9.53
CA THR A 19 2.24 0.70 10.00
C THR A 19 3.22 1.01 8.88
N LEU A 20 3.16 0.28 7.75
CA LEU A 20 3.98 0.51 6.56
C LEU A 20 3.46 1.69 5.74
N SER A 21 3.54 2.89 6.32
CA SER A 21 3.31 4.15 5.64
C SER A 21 4.39 5.17 6.04
N PRO A 22 4.80 6.08 5.11
CA PRO A 22 5.77 7.12 5.43
C PRO A 22 5.34 7.99 6.60
N ALA A 23 4.03 8.30 6.72
CA ALA A 23 3.49 9.11 7.80
C ALA A 23 3.67 8.46 9.19
N LYS A 24 3.49 7.13 9.31
CA LYS A 24 3.65 6.42 10.59
C LYS A 24 5.10 6.14 10.97
N LEU A 25 5.99 6.11 9.99
CA LEU A 25 7.41 5.85 10.18
C LEU A 25 8.29 7.10 10.18
N ALA A 26 7.70 8.26 9.89
CA ALA A 26 8.41 9.53 9.86
C ALA A 26 9.08 9.84 11.20
N GLY A 27 10.38 10.13 11.16
CA GLY A 27 11.16 10.53 12.34
C GLY A 27 11.60 9.38 13.25
N LEU A 28 11.13 8.15 13.02
CA LEU A 28 11.57 6.98 13.77
C LEU A 28 12.95 6.50 13.32
N LYS A 29 13.75 6.03 14.27
CA LYS A 29 14.98 5.29 13.95
C LYS A 29 14.63 3.89 13.46
N PRO A 30 15.52 3.23 12.67
CA PRO A 30 15.29 1.87 12.22
C PRO A 30 14.90 0.90 13.34
N ALA A 31 15.59 0.93 14.49
CA ALA A 31 15.29 0.05 15.62
C ALA A 31 13.93 0.33 16.30
N GLU A 32 13.42 1.57 16.22
CA GLU A 32 12.10 1.94 16.76
C GLU A 32 11.00 1.50 15.79
N ALA A 33 11.20 1.71 14.50
CA ALA A 33 10.29 1.26 13.44
C ALA A 33 10.06 -0.26 13.50
N LEU A 34 11.11 -1.05 13.74
CA LEU A 34 11.00 -2.51 13.82
C LEU A 34 10.18 -2.99 15.04
N LYS A 35 9.96 -2.17 16.07
CA LYS A 35 9.13 -2.55 17.23
C LYS A 35 7.64 -2.25 17.04
N LEU A 36 7.25 -1.65 15.91
CA LEU A 36 5.85 -1.36 15.66
C LEU A 36 5.06 -2.66 15.53
N ALA A 37 3.89 -2.70 16.18
CA ALA A 37 3.02 -3.85 16.14
C ALA A 37 2.38 -4.02 14.76
N VAL A 38 2.32 -5.27 14.32
CA VAL A 38 1.60 -5.72 13.13
C VAL A 38 0.72 -6.92 13.49
N VAL A 39 -0.25 -7.24 12.64
CA VAL A 39 -1.12 -8.41 12.86
C VAL A 39 -0.71 -9.52 11.91
N TYR A 40 -0.43 -10.70 12.46
CA TYR A 40 -0.07 -11.91 11.72
C TYR A 40 -1.14 -12.96 11.95
N GLY A 41 -2.07 -13.10 11.00
CA GLY A 41 -3.24 -13.96 11.17
C GLY A 41 -4.10 -13.54 12.37
N ASN A 42 -4.13 -14.36 13.42
CA ASN A 42 -4.86 -14.09 14.67
C ASN A 42 -3.96 -13.61 15.82
N GLN A 43 -2.69 -13.29 15.55
CA GLN A 43 -1.71 -12.91 16.56
C GLN A 43 -1.17 -11.50 16.32
N ARG A 44 -0.63 -10.90 17.38
CA ARG A 44 0.21 -9.70 17.28
C ARG A 44 1.66 -10.12 17.13
N ALA A 45 2.37 -9.41 16.28
CA ALA A 45 3.81 -9.56 16.06
C ALA A 45 4.46 -8.19 15.92
N GLU A 46 5.78 -8.14 15.85
CA GLU A 46 6.52 -6.90 15.60
C GLU A 46 6.94 -6.84 14.12
N LEU A 47 7.05 -5.62 13.59
CA LEU A 47 7.52 -5.42 12.21
C LEU A 47 8.92 -6.02 12.00
N GLY A 48 9.74 -6.01 13.06
CA GLY A 48 11.07 -6.58 13.15
C GLY A 48 11.13 -8.09 12.99
N ASP A 49 10.02 -8.80 13.18
CA ASP A 49 9.94 -10.25 12.95
C ASP A 49 9.95 -10.59 11.44
N PHE A 50 9.62 -9.63 10.58
CA PHE A 50 9.50 -9.83 9.13
C PHE A 50 10.50 -8.99 8.33
N PHE A 51 10.82 -7.78 8.79
CA PHE A 51 11.61 -6.81 8.04
C PHE A 51 12.96 -6.52 8.68
N THR A 52 13.94 -6.17 7.86
CA THR A 52 15.08 -5.35 8.28
C THR A 52 14.82 -3.90 7.91
N ALA A 53 15.42 -2.95 8.64
CA ALA A 53 15.28 -1.53 8.37
C ALA A 53 16.66 -0.87 8.24
N ALA A 54 16.77 0.02 7.26
CA ALA A 54 17.93 0.86 7.00
C ALA A 54 17.47 2.29 6.70
N PRO A 55 18.35 3.29 6.79
CA PRO A 55 18.07 4.62 6.25
C PRO A 55 17.75 4.54 4.76
N SER A 56 16.81 5.37 4.31
CA SER A 56 16.49 5.46 2.88
C SER A 56 17.60 6.15 2.07
N PRO A 57 17.82 5.76 0.79
CA PRO A 57 18.73 6.48 -0.10
C PRO A 57 18.21 7.86 -0.53
N ASP A 58 16.90 8.10 -0.47
CA ASP A 58 16.27 9.36 -0.88
C ASP A 58 15.10 9.74 0.05
N ASP A 59 14.36 10.80 -0.29
CA ASP A 59 13.22 11.31 0.50
C ASP A 59 11.96 10.42 0.48
N SER A 60 12.04 9.24 -0.14
CA SER A 60 10.98 8.24 -0.20
C SER A 60 11.23 7.14 0.83
N MET A 61 10.16 6.47 1.24
CA MET A 61 10.24 5.19 1.93
C MET A 61 10.31 4.09 0.90
N HIS A 62 11.20 3.12 1.07
CA HIS A 62 11.32 1.99 0.16
C HIS A 62 10.91 0.70 0.87
N LEU A 63 10.13 -0.13 0.20
CA LEU A 63 9.82 -1.48 0.62
C LEU A 63 10.32 -2.45 -0.45
N THR A 64 11.15 -3.41 -0.05
CA THR A 64 11.76 -4.35 -0.99
C THR A 64 11.39 -5.79 -0.62
N GLY A 65 10.97 -6.57 -1.62
CA GLY A 65 10.60 -7.98 -1.49
C GLY A 65 9.21 -8.28 -2.05
N ASP A 66 8.79 -9.55 -1.97
CA ASP A 66 7.42 -9.96 -2.33
C ASP A 66 6.47 -9.68 -1.17
N LEU A 67 5.79 -8.54 -1.23
CA LEU A 67 4.81 -8.11 -0.23
C LEU A 67 3.39 -8.54 -0.63
N GLY A 68 3.20 -9.49 -1.55
CA GLY A 68 1.89 -9.93 -2.03
C GLY A 68 0.94 -10.45 -0.93
N ARG A 69 1.51 -10.86 0.22
CA ARG A 69 0.77 -11.29 1.43
C ARG A 69 0.66 -10.21 2.50
N ILE A 70 1.06 -8.98 2.20
CA ILE A 70 1.07 -7.86 3.16
C ILE A 70 -0.02 -6.88 2.76
N LYS A 71 -0.98 -6.69 3.66
CA LYS A 71 -2.16 -5.87 3.44
C LYS A 71 -2.00 -4.49 4.04
N PHE A 72 -2.81 -3.55 3.55
CA PHE A 72 -2.94 -2.18 4.07
C PHE A 72 -1.66 -1.34 4.02
N VAL A 73 -0.73 -1.70 3.14
CA VAL A 73 0.46 -0.89 2.89
C VAL A 73 0.04 0.50 2.41
N GLY A 74 0.58 1.57 3.01
CA GLY A 74 0.22 2.95 2.67
C GLY A 74 -1.22 3.36 3.04
N ALA A 75 -1.94 2.58 3.85
CA ALA A 75 -3.28 2.95 4.30
C ALA A 75 -3.29 4.30 5.06
N ALA A 76 -4.32 5.11 4.82
CA ALA A 76 -4.52 6.45 5.38
C ALA A 76 -3.37 7.45 5.13
N MET A 77 -2.56 7.26 4.07
CA MET A 77 -1.39 8.09 3.82
C MET A 77 -1.78 9.52 3.40
N ALA A 78 -1.09 10.54 3.95
CA ALA A 78 -1.39 11.97 3.74
C ALA A 78 -0.17 12.88 3.51
N ASP A 79 1.07 12.42 3.59
CA ASP A 79 2.11 12.90 2.69
C ASP A 79 3.29 11.91 2.66
N GLY A 80 4.24 12.17 1.77
CA GLY A 80 5.44 11.38 1.56
C GLY A 80 5.39 10.58 0.26
N ARG A 81 6.50 9.88 -0.01
CA ARG A 81 6.64 9.00 -1.16
C ARG A 81 6.92 7.59 -0.66
N LEU A 82 6.21 6.62 -1.21
CA LEU A 82 6.41 5.20 -0.95
C LEU A 82 6.71 4.49 -2.26
N VAL A 83 7.84 3.81 -2.33
CA VAL A 83 8.25 2.99 -3.48
C VAL A 83 8.29 1.54 -3.04
N ILE A 84 7.58 0.68 -3.75
CA ILE A 84 7.52 -0.75 -3.50
C ILE A 84 8.24 -1.47 -4.64
N HIS A 85 9.41 -2.01 -4.32
CA HIS A 85 10.24 -2.84 -5.20
C HIS A 85 9.79 -4.30 -5.12
N GLY A 86 8.64 -4.58 -5.73
CA GLY A 86 8.02 -5.91 -5.76
C GLY A 86 6.50 -5.85 -5.85
N ASP A 87 5.87 -6.98 -5.57
CA ASP A 87 4.42 -7.13 -5.49
C ASP A 87 3.90 -6.69 -4.11
N VAL A 88 2.63 -6.30 -4.03
CA VAL A 88 1.96 -5.90 -2.78
C VAL A 88 0.56 -6.50 -2.67
N GLY A 89 0.16 -6.82 -1.45
CA GLY A 89 -1.13 -7.41 -1.15
C GLY A 89 -2.30 -6.43 -1.21
N MET A 90 -3.43 -6.87 -0.64
CA MET A 90 -4.70 -6.16 -0.72
C MET A 90 -4.72 -4.85 0.08
N HIS A 91 -5.64 -3.95 -0.25
CA HIS A 91 -5.89 -2.68 0.46
C HIS A 91 -4.73 -1.67 0.38
N LEU A 92 -3.92 -1.73 -0.68
CA LEU A 92 -2.87 -0.74 -0.93
C LEU A 92 -3.47 0.67 -0.96
N GLY A 93 -2.99 1.58 -0.11
CA GLY A 93 -3.46 2.96 -0.11
C GLY A 93 -4.95 3.12 0.27
N ALA A 94 -5.52 2.16 0.99
CA ALA A 94 -6.88 2.29 1.51
C ALA A 94 -7.05 3.61 2.28
N THR A 95 -8.13 4.34 1.99
CA THR A 95 -8.46 5.66 2.60
C THR A 95 -7.35 6.72 2.52
N MET A 96 -6.41 6.58 1.59
CA MET A 96 -5.34 7.55 1.34
C MET A 96 -5.92 8.94 1.02
N SER A 97 -5.35 9.99 1.62
CA SER A 97 -5.76 11.39 1.43
C SER A 97 -4.66 12.26 0.80
N GLY A 98 -3.41 11.79 0.74
CA GLY A 98 -2.28 12.53 0.18
C GLY A 98 -1.00 11.70 0.06
N GLY A 99 0.01 12.25 -0.63
CA GLY A 99 1.28 11.55 -0.92
C GLY A 99 1.26 10.75 -2.23
N ARG A 100 2.30 9.94 -2.44
CA ARG A 100 2.50 9.15 -3.67
C ARG A 100 2.96 7.73 -3.36
N ILE A 101 2.30 6.75 -3.97
CA ILE A 101 2.69 5.34 -3.90
C ILE A 101 3.04 4.87 -5.31
N LEU A 102 4.24 4.30 -5.48
CA LEU A 102 4.68 3.62 -6.69
C LEU A 102 4.91 2.15 -6.39
N VAL A 103 4.24 1.27 -7.11
CA VAL A 103 4.44 -0.18 -7.07
C VAL A 103 5.11 -0.61 -8.36
N GLU A 104 6.28 -1.24 -8.25
CA GLU A 104 7.00 -1.73 -9.42
C GLU A 104 6.51 -3.07 -9.93
N GLY A 105 5.91 -3.89 -9.06
CA GLY A 105 5.25 -5.15 -9.42
C GLY A 105 3.72 -5.02 -9.49
N ASN A 106 3.04 -6.08 -9.08
CA ASN A 106 1.59 -6.21 -9.04
C ASN A 106 1.01 -5.74 -7.70
N ALA A 107 -0.25 -5.35 -7.71
CA ALA A 107 -1.02 -5.06 -6.51
C ALA A 107 -2.23 -6.00 -6.41
N GLY A 108 -2.57 -6.41 -5.18
CA GLY A 108 -3.75 -7.23 -4.90
C GLY A 108 -5.07 -6.48 -5.08
N ASP A 109 -6.13 -7.08 -4.55
CA ASP A 109 -7.47 -6.49 -4.58
C ASP A 109 -7.55 -5.21 -3.74
N TRP A 110 -8.53 -4.36 -4.05
CA TRP A 110 -8.78 -3.11 -3.33
C TRP A 110 -7.55 -2.20 -3.32
N VAL A 111 -7.09 -1.80 -4.51
CA VAL A 111 -6.14 -0.68 -4.63
C VAL A 111 -6.87 0.63 -4.43
N GLY A 112 -6.50 1.42 -3.43
CA GLY A 112 -7.06 2.75 -3.14
C GLY A 112 -8.57 2.78 -2.83
N PRO A 113 -9.17 1.82 -2.09
CA PRO A 113 -10.57 1.89 -1.75
C PRO A 113 -10.83 3.14 -0.91
N GLU A 114 -11.89 3.85 -1.26
CA GLU A 114 -12.32 5.07 -0.57
C GLU A 114 -11.25 6.17 -0.44
N MET A 115 -10.23 6.17 -1.31
CA MET A 115 -9.21 7.22 -1.29
C MET A 115 -9.83 8.59 -1.63
N THR A 116 -9.35 9.63 -0.94
CA THR A 116 -9.83 11.01 -1.08
C THR A 116 -8.81 11.92 -1.77
N GLY A 117 -7.55 11.50 -1.85
CA GLY A 117 -6.46 12.25 -2.46
C GLY A 117 -5.17 11.44 -2.57
N GLY A 118 -4.13 12.04 -3.17
CA GLY A 118 -2.87 11.37 -3.46
C GLY A 118 -2.86 10.66 -4.82
N ARG A 119 -1.74 10.00 -5.12
CA ARG A 119 -1.53 9.28 -6.38
C ARG A 119 -0.96 7.88 -6.14
N ILE A 120 -1.59 6.87 -6.71
CA ILE A 120 -1.13 5.48 -6.72
C ILE A 120 -0.79 5.09 -8.16
N ILE A 121 0.42 4.57 -8.39
CA ILE A 121 0.84 4.05 -9.69
C ILE A 121 1.26 2.59 -9.49
N VAL A 122 0.62 1.67 -10.21
CA VAL A 122 0.98 0.25 -10.27
C VAL A 122 1.55 -0.04 -11.65
N LYS A 123 2.84 -0.38 -11.73
CA LYS A 123 3.50 -0.71 -13.01
C LYS A 123 3.04 -2.06 -13.56
N GLY A 124 2.73 -3.02 -12.70
CA GLY A 124 2.17 -4.33 -13.06
C GLY A 124 0.64 -4.33 -13.13
N ASN A 125 0.05 -5.47 -12.77
CA ASN A 125 -1.40 -5.66 -12.73
C ASN A 125 -1.96 -5.30 -11.37
N ALA A 126 -3.25 -4.94 -11.33
CA ALA A 126 -4.02 -4.82 -10.10
C ALA A 126 -5.09 -5.92 -10.02
N GLY A 127 -5.45 -6.31 -8.80
CA GLY A 127 -6.57 -7.21 -8.56
C GLY A 127 -7.93 -6.57 -8.82
N HIS A 128 -8.94 -7.12 -8.16
CA HIS A 128 -10.32 -6.65 -8.23
C HIS A 128 -10.52 -5.35 -7.45
N LEU A 129 -11.60 -4.63 -7.77
CA LEU A 129 -12.16 -3.58 -6.91
C LEU A 129 -11.20 -2.40 -6.64
N ALA A 130 -10.30 -2.08 -7.57
CA ALA A 130 -9.50 -0.87 -7.49
C ALA A 130 -10.40 0.37 -7.44
N GLY A 131 -10.13 1.31 -6.54
CA GLY A 131 -10.92 2.53 -6.33
C GLY A 131 -12.35 2.29 -5.83
N SER A 132 -12.67 1.09 -5.33
CA SER A 132 -14.04 0.75 -4.95
C SER A 132 -14.47 1.31 -3.58
N ALA A 133 -15.78 1.22 -3.32
CA ALA A 133 -16.35 1.25 -1.98
C ALA A 133 -15.98 -0.04 -1.22
N VAL A 134 -15.87 0.05 0.09
CA VAL A 134 -15.85 -1.17 0.93
C VAL A 134 -17.26 -1.69 1.14
N ARG A 135 -17.40 -2.94 1.59
CA ARG A 135 -18.72 -3.56 1.78
C ARG A 135 -19.57 -2.76 2.77
N GLY A 136 -20.80 -2.44 2.34
CA GLY A 136 -21.75 -1.64 3.11
C GLY A 136 -21.60 -0.12 2.92
N SER A 137 -20.50 0.34 2.32
CA SER A 137 -20.34 1.74 1.94
C SER A 137 -21.03 2.02 0.61
N THR A 138 -21.52 3.26 0.46
CA THR A 138 -22.09 3.75 -0.80
C THR A 138 -21.11 4.58 -1.60
N SER A 139 -19.92 4.86 -1.08
CA SER A 139 -18.94 5.74 -1.71
C SER A 139 -17.56 5.10 -1.71
N GLY A 140 -17.08 4.80 -2.91
CA GLY A 140 -15.73 4.36 -3.19
C GLY A 140 -14.76 5.53 -3.27
N MET A 141 -13.87 5.54 -4.24
CA MET A 141 -12.91 6.63 -4.44
C MET A 141 -13.61 8.00 -4.56
N GLN A 142 -13.17 8.96 -3.75
CA GLN A 142 -13.72 10.33 -3.63
C GLN A 142 -12.74 11.41 -4.09
N GLY A 143 -11.55 11.04 -4.54
CA GLY A 143 -10.55 11.94 -5.09
C GLY A 143 -9.20 11.26 -5.27
N GLY A 144 -8.22 12.01 -5.80
CA GLY A 144 -6.89 11.50 -6.15
C GLY A 144 -6.87 10.72 -7.45
N GLU A 145 -5.79 9.99 -7.68
CA GLU A 145 -5.49 9.35 -8.97
C GLU A 145 -4.91 7.94 -8.79
N ILE A 146 -5.46 6.97 -9.51
CA ILE A 146 -4.96 5.59 -9.60
C ILE A 146 -4.60 5.30 -11.06
N PHE A 147 -3.35 4.93 -11.30
CA PHE A 147 -2.87 4.49 -12.61
C PHE A 147 -2.40 3.04 -12.52
N ILE A 148 -3.00 2.16 -13.32
CA ILE A 148 -2.62 0.74 -13.44
C ILE A 148 -2.08 0.56 -14.86
N LEU A 149 -0.79 0.29 -15.00
CA LEU A 149 -0.15 0.18 -16.32
C LEU A 149 -0.33 -1.21 -16.96
N GLY A 150 -0.59 -2.23 -16.15
CA GLY A 150 -1.04 -3.55 -16.60
C GLY A 150 -2.56 -3.66 -16.65
N LYS A 151 -3.07 -4.85 -16.36
CA LYS A 151 -4.49 -5.18 -16.32
C LYS A 151 -5.09 -4.93 -14.94
N ALA A 152 -6.41 -4.81 -14.88
CA ALA A 152 -7.15 -4.76 -13.62
C ALA A 152 -8.25 -5.84 -13.59
N GLY A 153 -8.62 -6.28 -12.39
CA GLY A 153 -9.72 -7.22 -12.20
C GLY A 153 -11.11 -6.58 -12.33
N ASN A 154 -12.12 -7.33 -11.91
CA ASN A 154 -13.52 -6.91 -11.93
C ASN A 154 -13.83 -5.75 -10.96
N GLU A 155 -14.92 -5.03 -11.24
CA GLU A 155 -15.54 -4.02 -10.35
C GLU A 155 -14.62 -2.83 -9.98
N ILE A 156 -13.69 -2.47 -10.86
CA ILE A 156 -12.92 -1.23 -10.71
C ILE A 156 -13.85 -0.02 -10.68
N GLY A 157 -13.56 0.93 -9.81
CA GLY A 157 -14.36 2.13 -9.62
C GLY A 157 -15.77 1.87 -9.06
N SER A 158 -16.06 0.69 -8.49
CA SER A 158 -17.37 0.41 -7.90
C SER A 158 -17.70 1.42 -6.80
N GLY A 159 -18.72 2.25 -7.00
CA GLY A 159 -19.09 3.33 -6.07
C GLY A 159 -18.20 4.58 -6.14
N MET A 160 -17.28 4.70 -7.11
CA MET A 160 -16.42 5.87 -7.30
C MET A 160 -17.27 7.14 -7.48
N ARG A 161 -16.93 8.19 -6.73
CA ARG A 161 -17.61 9.49 -6.72
C ARG A 161 -16.83 10.56 -7.45
N ARG A 162 -15.50 10.57 -7.33
CA ARG A 162 -14.57 11.56 -7.88
C ARG A 162 -13.16 10.98 -8.01
N GLY A 163 -12.28 11.68 -8.72
CA GLY A 163 -10.90 11.29 -8.96
C GLY A 163 -10.68 10.72 -10.36
N LEU A 164 -9.51 10.14 -10.60
CA LEU A 164 -9.15 9.49 -11.86
C LEU A 164 -8.68 8.07 -11.59
N LEU A 165 -9.27 7.09 -12.29
CA LEU A 165 -8.78 5.72 -12.34
C LEU A 165 -8.55 5.36 -13.81
N ALA A 166 -7.30 5.05 -14.16
CA ALA A 166 -6.91 4.69 -15.51
C ALA A 166 -6.20 3.33 -15.53
N VAL A 167 -6.63 2.46 -16.45
CA VAL A 167 -6.04 1.13 -16.69
C VAL A 167 -5.52 1.12 -18.13
N ALA A 168 -4.26 0.78 -18.33
CA ALA A 168 -3.62 0.82 -19.66
C ALA A 168 -3.57 -0.54 -20.36
N GLY A 169 -3.71 -1.66 -19.64
CA GLY A 169 -3.73 -3.00 -20.21
C GLY A 169 -5.13 -3.60 -20.34
N ASP A 170 -5.27 -4.57 -21.25
CA ASP A 170 -6.47 -5.38 -21.52
C ASP A 170 -6.31 -6.82 -21.03
#